data_AF-A0A067SJ23-F1
#
_entry.id   AF-A0A067SJ23-F1
#
_cell.length_a   1.000
_cell.length_b   1.000
_cell.length_c   1.000
_cell.angle_alpha   90.00
_cell.angle_beta   90.00
_cell.angle_gamma   90.00
#
_symmetry.space_group_name_H-M   'P 1'
#
loop_
_entity.id
_entity.type
_entity.pdbx_description
1 polymer ?
#
loop_
_entity_poly.entity_id
_entity_poly.type
_entity_poly.pdbx_seq_one_letter_code
_entity_poly.pdbx_strand_id
1 'polypeptide(L)'
;MSPASASHPDSRLRTSYDIYYEHIGTKRRGSALWTPEPSRSLPIGKRRKGTSIGDVGIITEFGGFDFLFNICLDRDNPINPPDLPESFTPWLIPEIDIYKHSAFTADSYLSSASIELERDPSGLVFESSASEGAILTMPVGSNSEDLREKRRIRAYISTHAEDWYKYANIIRGREAKNGDIRLVVGFDKTTTWGMATFSNSTA
;
A
#
# COMPACT_ATOMS: atom_id res chain seq x y z
N MET A 1 36.57 37.04 -6.36
CA MET A 1 35.41 36.43 -5.68
C MET A 1 34.97 35.25 -6.51
N SER A 2 35.34 34.04 -6.09
CA SER A 2 34.89 32.79 -6.73
C SER A 2 33.49 32.44 -6.23
N PRO A 3 32.58 31.91 -7.06
CA PRO A 3 31.32 31.41 -6.57
C PRO A 3 31.55 30.06 -5.88
N ALA A 4 31.04 29.95 -4.66
CA ALA A 4 30.98 28.70 -3.91
C ALA A 4 30.10 27.70 -4.68
N SER A 5 30.61 26.48 -4.89
CA SER A 5 29.80 25.38 -5.39
C SER A 5 28.75 25.02 -4.34
N ALA A 6 27.49 24.97 -4.77
CA ALA A 6 26.43 24.41 -3.95
C ALA A 6 26.73 22.92 -3.71
N SER A 7 26.85 22.55 -2.45
CA SER A 7 26.98 21.17 -1.97
C SER A 7 25.78 20.32 -2.42
N HIS A 8 26.08 19.08 -2.81
CA HIS A 8 25.14 18.06 -3.29
C HIS A 8 23.96 17.82 -2.32
N PRO A 9 22.76 17.46 -2.81
CA PRO A 9 21.67 17.08 -1.93
C PRO A 9 21.92 15.70 -1.33
N ASP A 10 22.05 15.69 -0.01
CA ASP A 10 21.68 14.64 0.95
C ASP A 10 21.43 13.24 0.36
N SER A 11 22.46 12.40 0.32
CA SER A 11 22.35 10.97 0.01
C SER A 11 21.71 10.24 1.17
N ARG A 12 20.39 10.42 1.36
CA ARG A 12 19.63 9.63 2.32
C ARG A 12 19.78 8.16 1.92
N LEU A 13 20.35 7.35 2.81
CA LEU A 13 20.40 5.90 2.64
C LEU A 13 18.97 5.41 2.39
N ARG A 14 18.74 4.86 1.20
CA ARG A 14 17.42 4.38 0.80
C ARG A 14 17.17 3.04 1.48
N THR A 15 16.03 2.93 2.14
CA THR A 15 15.62 1.66 2.73
C THR A 15 15.15 0.71 1.62
N SER A 16 15.08 -0.60 1.93
CA SER A 16 14.43 -1.57 1.05
C SER A 16 13.01 -1.16 0.69
N TYR A 17 12.27 -0.56 1.63
CA TYR A 17 10.94 -0.05 1.38
C TYR A 17 10.94 1.09 0.35
N ASP A 18 11.83 2.08 0.47
CA ASP A 18 11.91 3.21 -0.47
C ASP A 18 12.16 2.71 -1.91
N ILE A 19 13.10 1.78 -2.06
CA ILE A 19 13.41 1.15 -3.35
C ILE A 19 12.20 0.37 -3.85
N TYR A 20 11.60 -0.47 -3.00
CA TYR A 20 10.45 -1.29 -3.38
C TYR A 20 9.26 -0.45 -3.82
N TYR A 21 8.90 0.57 -3.05
CA TYR A 21 7.76 1.44 -3.30
C TYR A 21 7.87 2.15 -4.63
N GLU A 22 9.05 2.71 -4.93
CA GLU A 22 9.27 3.42 -6.19
C GLU A 22 9.31 2.47 -7.39
N HIS A 23 10.10 1.40 -7.31
CA HIS A 23 10.31 0.50 -8.45
C HIS A 23 9.06 -0.31 -8.80
N ILE A 24 8.39 -0.92 -7.81
CA ILE A 24 7.13 -1.63 -8.04
C ILE A 24 5.98 -0.66 -8.28
N GLY A 25 6.03 0.54 -7.68
CA GLY A 25 5.06 1.61 -7.92
C GLY A 25 4.94 2.02 -9.39
N THR A 26 6.02 1.88 -10.18
CA THR A 26 6.00 2.13 -11.64
C THR A 26 4.98 1.26 -12.39
N LYS A 27 4.54 0.14 -11.80
CA LYS A 27 3.51 -0.73 -12.39
C LYS A 27 2.10 -0.18 -12.26
N ARG A 28 1.91 0.94 -11.54
CA ARG A 28 0.65 1.69 -11.43
C ARG A 28 -0.53 0.86 -10.88
N ARG A 29 -0.25 -0.05 -9.94
CA ARG A 29 -1.25 -0.92 -9.28
C ARG A 29 -1.62 -0.46 -7.87
N GLY A 30 -1.42 0.83 -7.58
CA GLY A 30 -1.63 1.41 -6.25
C GLY A 30 -0.32 1.56 -5.48
N SER A 31 -0.39 1.51 -4.16
CA SER A 31 0.76 1.65 -3.27
C SER A 31 1.36 0.28 -2.94
N ALA A 32 2.62 0.07 -3.32
CA ALA A 32 3.32 -1.18 -3.08
C ALA A 32 3.77 -1.27 -1.60
N LEU A 33 3.27 -2.26 -0.86
CA LEU A 33 3.59 -2.43 0.55
C LEU A 33 4.79 -3.38 0.72
N TRP A 34 5.82 -2.94 1.44
CA TRP A 34 6.96 -3.79 1.81
C TRP A 34 6.67 -4.70 3.01
N THR A 35 5.72 -4.30 3.86
CA THR A 35 5.20 -5.16 4.95
C THR A 35 3.70 -5.33 4.75
N PRO A 36 3.27 -6.20 3.83
CA PRO A 36 1.86 -6.35 3.47
C PRO A 36 1.01 -6.99 4.57
N GLU A 37 1.63 -7.68 5.55
CA GLU A 37 0.90 -8.33 6.63
C GLU A 37 0.23 -7.32 7.57
N PRO A 38 -1.03 -7.56 7.97
CA PRO A 38 -1.72 -6.70 8.93
C PRO A 38 -1.06 -6.79 10.31
N SER A 39 -1.07 -5.68 11.05
CA SER A 39 -0.58 -5.65 12.43
C SER A 39 -1.23 -6.75 13.29
N ARG A 40 -0.42 -7.40 14.12
CA ARG A 40 -0.86 -8.46 15.04
C ARG A 40 -1.83 -7.96 16.12
N SER A 41 -1.85 -6.65 16.39
CA SER A 41 -2.76 -6.02 17.36
C SER A 41 -4.19 -5.85 16.83
N LEU A 42 -4.41 -6.01 15.51
CA LEU A 42 -5.74 -5.83 14.93
C LEU A 42 -6.70 -6.98 15.32
N PRO A 43 -8.02 -6.72 15.33
CA PRO A 43 -9.03 -7.77 15.54
C PRO A 43 -8.82 -8.97 14.61
N ILE A 44 -9.15 -10.19 15.06
CA ILE A 44 -8.94 -11.43 14.28
C ILE A 44 -9.59 -11.34 12.90
N GLY A 45 -10.84 -10.84 12.84
CA GLY A 45 -11.55 -10.65 11.57
C GLY A 45 -10.81 -9.75 10.60
N LYS A 46 -10.21 -8.66 11.11
CA LYS A 46 -9.41 -7.74 10.30
C LYS A 46 -8.10 -8.38 9.83
N ARG A 47 -7.40 -9.11 10.71
CA ARG A 47 -6.16 -9.83 10.35
C ARG A 47 -6.38 -10.88 9.26
N ARG A 48 -7.47 -11.64 9.34
CA ARG A 48 -7.81 -12.64 8.32
C ARG A 48 -8.16 -12.02 6.97
N LYS A 49 -8.86 -10.88 6.97
CA LYS A 49 -9.27 -10.19 5.74
C LYS A 49 -8.14 -9.36 5.11
N GLY A 50 -7.22 -8.86 5.95
CA GLY A 50 -6.19 -7.90 5.57
C GLY A 50 -6.76 -6.55 5.13
N THR A 51 -5.96 -5.77 4.41
CA THR A 51 -6.35 -4.50 3.79
C THR A 51 -7.54 -4.70 2.85
N SER A 52 -8.57 -3.88 2.89
CA SER A 52 -9.83 -4.07 2.15
C SER A 52 -10.36 -2.75 1.63
N ILE A 53 -11.20 -2.78 0.59
CA ILE A 53 -11.91 -1.59 0.13
C ILE A 53 -12.64 -0.95 1.31
N GLY A 54 -12.52 0.37 1.41
CA GLY A 54 -13.08 1.18 2.49
C GLY A 54 -12.13 1.42 3.68
N ASP A 55 -10.98 0.73 3.75
CA ASP A 55 -10.03 1.01 4.82
C ASP A 55 -9.45 2.41 4.69
N VAL A 56 -9.50 3.16 5.79
CA VAL A 56 -8.79 4.42 5.99
C VAL A 56 -7.57 4.14 6.86
N GLY A 57 -6.42 4.61 6.44
CA GLY A 57 -5.17 4.35 7.14
C GLY A 57 -3.99 5.16 6.59
N ILE A 58 -2.81 4.87 7.10
CA ILE A 58 -1.56 5.54 6.74
C ILE A 58 -0.55 4.47 6.30
N ILE A 59 0.23 4.75 5.27
CA ILE A 59 1.37 3.89 4.93
C ILE A 59 2.52 4.25 5.86
N THR A 60 3.02 3.26 6.59
CA THR A 60 4.07 3.48 7.59
C THR A 60 5.44 3.65 6.93
N GLU A 61 6.40 4.21 7.67
CA GLU A 61 7.79 4.33 7.22
C GLU A 61 8.46 2.97 6.93
N PHE A 62 7.89 1.87 7.41
CA PHE A 62 8.36 0.50 7.16
C PHE A 62 7.61 -0.19 6.00
N GLY A 63 6.77 0.57 5.28
CA GLY A 63 5.99 0.08 4.14
C GLY A 63 4.82 -0.84 4.51
N GLY A 64 4.32 -0.74 5.74
CA GLY A 64 3.08 -1.39 6.17
C GLY A 64 1.88 -0.45 6.06
N PHE A 65 0.70 -0.96 6.41
CA PHE A 65 -0.54 -0.18 6.45
C PHE A 65 -1.07 -0.07 7.89
N ASP A 66 -0.98 1.12 8.48
CA ASP A 66 -1.58 1.43 9.78
C ASP A 66 -3.08 1.70 9.59
N PHE A 67 -3.88 0.70 9.89
CA PHE A 67 -5.32 0.75 9.79
C PHE A 67 -5.94 1.61 10.90
N LEU A 68 -6.77 2.59 10.51
CA LEU A 68 -7.51 3.43 11.44
C LEU A 68 -8.94 2.92 11.62
N PHE A 69 -9.69 2.81 10.53
CA PHE A 69 -11.08 2.31 10.48
C PHE A 69 -11.46 1.96 9.04
N ASN A 70 -12.63 1.35 8.82
CA ASN A 70 -13.20 1.06 7.51
C ASN A 70 -14.55 1.78 7.34
N ILE A 71 -14.68 2.57 6.27
CA ILE A 71 -15.88 3.38 5.99
C ILE A 71 -17.08 2.56 5.53
N CYS A 72 -16.88 1.32 5.09
CA CYS A 72 -17.94 0.43 4.64
C CYS A 72 -18.55 -0.40 5.78
N LEU A 73 -18.04 -0.24 7.01
CA LEU A 73 -18.50 -0.96 8.18
C LEU A 73 -19.20 0.00 9.13
N ASP A 74 -20.25 -0.48 9.77
CA ASP A 74 -20.98 0.30 10.77
C ASP A 74 -20.11 0.66 11.98
N ARG A 75 -20.55 1.67 12.74
CA ARG A 75 -19.87 2.14 13.95
C ARG A 75 -19.68 1.02 14.97
N ASP A 76 -20.68 0.15 15.12
CA ASP A 76 -20.67 -0.94 16.10
C ASP A 76 -19.98 -2.21 15.57
N ASN A 77 -19.40 -2.16 14.36
CA ASN A 77 -18.70 -3.30 13.80
C ASN A 77 -17.38 -3.54 14.57
N PRO A 78 -17.09 -4.77 15.02
CA PRO A 78 -15.90 -5.05 15.84
C PRO A 78 -14.56 -4.91 15.12
N ILE A 79 -14.55 -4.73 13.79
CA ILE A 79 -13.34 -4.37 13.04
C ILE A 79 -12.99 -2.90 13.25
N ASN A 80 -14.00 -2.03 13.37
CA ASN A 80 -13.78 -0.62 13.63
C ASN A 80 -13.43 -0.41 15.11
N PRO A 81 -12.55 0.56 15.41
CA PRO A 81 -12.32 0.98 16.79
C PRO A 81 -13.61 1.57 17.37
N PRO A 82 -13.82 1.48 18.70
CA PRO A 82 -15.01 2.03 19.35
C PRO A 82 -15.07 3.56 19.25
N ASP A 83 -13.91 4.21 19.23
CA ASP A 83 -13.73 5.63 18.98
C ASP A 83 -13.53 5.85 17.48
N LEU A 84 -14.56 6.36 16.80
CA LEU A 84 -14.52 6.79 15.39
C LEU A 84 -14.66 8.32 15.32
N PRO A 85 -14.34 8.93 14.15
CA PRO A 85 -14.65 10.34 13.94
C PRO A 85 -16.11 10.66 14.34
N GLU A 86 -16.33 11.83 14.92
CA GLU A 86 -17.65 12.25 15.41
C GLU A 86 -18.70 12.23 14.29
N SER A 87 -18.33 12.76 13.12
CA SER A 87 -19.14 12.79 11.91
C SER A 87 -19.13 11.49 11.10
N PHE A 88 -18.60 10.39 11.65
CA PHE A 88 -18.51 9.13 10.92
C PHE A 88 -19.90 8.61 10.52
N THR A 89 -20.10 8.53 9.22
CA THR A 89 -21.28 7.91 8.59
C THR A 89 -20.80 6.81 7.65
N PRO A 90 -21.20 5.55 7.87
CA PRO A 90 -20.83 4.45 6.98
C PRO A 90 -21.28 4.75 5.55
N TRP A 91 -20.46 4.32 4.58
CA TRP A 91 -20.84 4.31 3.19
C TRP A 91 -20.97 2.88 2.69
N LEU A 92 -22.22 2.48 2.48
CA LEU A 92 -22.56 1.24 1.82
C LEU A 92 -22.21 1.31 0.33
N ILE A 93 -21.19 0.53 -0.07
CA ILE A 93 -20.82 0.32 -1.45
C ILE A 93 -21.59 -0.88 -1.98
N PRO A 94 -22.44 -0.73 -3.01
CA PRO A 94 -23.08 -1.85 -3.68
C PRO A 94 -22.04 -2.82 -4.26
N GLU A 95 -22.24 -4.12 -4.11
CA GLU A 95 -21.29 -5.11 -4.63
C GLU A 95 -21.11 -5.01 -6.15
N ILE A 96 -22.14 -4.58 -6.89
CA ILE A 96 -22.08 -4.35 -8.34
C ILE A 96 -21.05 -3.27 -8.73
N ASP A 97 -20.71 -2.36 -7.82
CA ASP A 97 -19.69 -1.33 -8.05
C ASP A 97 -18.26 -1.82 -7.76
N ILE A 98 -18.10 -3.06 -7.27
CA ILE A 98 -16.80 -3.69 -7.02
C ILE A 98 -16.50 -4.66 -8.16
N TYR A 99 -15.50 -4.31 -8.96
CA TYR A 99 -15.01 -5.18 -10.02
C TYR A 99 -13.97 -6.16 -9.48
N LYS A 100 -14.28 -7.47 -9.53
CA LYS A 100 -13.41 -8.55 -9.06
C LYS A 100 -12.82 -9.30 -10.25
N HIS A 101 -11.51 -9.53 -10.25
CA HIS A 101 -10.82 -10.29 -11.31
C HIS A 101 -9.52 -10.91 -10.80
N SER A 102 -8.99 -11.91 -11.53
CA SER A 102 -7.61 -12.35 -11.32
C SER A 102 -6.68 -11.40 -12.09
N ALA A 103 -5.80 -10.70 -11.36
CA ALA A 103 -4.84 -9.78 -11.99
C ALA A 103 -3.59 -10.48 -12.49
N PHE A 104 -3.18 -11.55 -11.81
CA PHE A 104 -1.96 -12.30 -12.10
C PHE A 104 -2.23 -13.79 -11.96
N THR A 105 -1.74 -14.58 -12.91
CA THR A 105 -1.80 -16.05 -12.88
C THR A 105 -0.67 -16.62 -12.04
N ALA A 106 -0.67 -17.93 -11.81
CA ALA A 106 0.46 -18.62 -11.17
C ALA A 106 1.80 -18.28 -11.85
N ASP A 107 2.88 -18.28 -11.05
CA ASP A 107 4.26 -17.97 -11.45
C ASP A 107 4.45 -16.60 -12.11
N SER A 108 3.57 -15.64 -11.76
CA SER A 108 3.71 -14.24 -12.14
C SER A 108 4.70 -13.51 -11.26
N TYR A 109 5.26 -12.42 -11.78
CA TYR A 109 6.14 -11.53 -11.04
C TYR A 109 5.97 -10.08 -11.52
N LEU A 110 6.40 -9.15 -10.67
CA LEU A 110 6.64 -7.75 -11.00
C LEU A 110 8.08 -7.42 -10.64
N SER A 111 8.76 -6.68 -11.49
CA SER A 111 10.15 -6.27 -11.26
C SER A 111 10.42 -4.87 -11.81
N SER A 112 11.50 -4.24 -11.36
CA SER A 112 12.06 -3.07 -12.03
C SER A 112 12.22 -3.31 -13.53
N ALA A 113 12.07 -2.26 -14.35
CA ALA A 113 12.18 -2.38 -15.81
C ALA A 113 13.58 -2.83 -16.28
N SER A 114 14.61 -2.63 -15.45
CA SER A 114 16.00 -3.01 -15.71
C SER A 114 16.34 -4.46 -15.34
N ILE A 115 15.37 -5.25 -14.89
CA ILE A 115 15.58 -6.63 -14.47
C ILE A 115 15.13 -7.57 -15.59
N GLU A 116 16.05 -8.41 -16.03
CA GLU A 116 15.79 -9.51 -16.95
C GLU A 116 15.48 -10.79 -16.16
N LEU A 117 14.53 -11.59 -16.65
CA LEU A 117 14.17 -12.86 -16.06
C LEU A 117 14.67 -14.01 -16.93
N GLU A 118 15.41 -14.92 -16.33
CA GLU A 118 15.68 -16.24 -16.87
C GLU A 118 14.93 -17.31 -16.06
N ARG A 119 14.34 -18.29 -16.76
CA ARG A 119 13.66 -19.43 -16.14
C ARG A 119 14.58 -20.65 -16.25
N ASP A 120 15.04 -21.14 -15.10
CA ASP A 120 15.85 -22.35 -14.99
C ASP A 120 15.01 -23.48 -14.37
N PRO A 121 15.27 -24.76 -14.68
CA PRO A 121 14.70 -25.90 -13.96
C PRO A 121 14.67 -25.79 -12.42
N SER A 122 15.60 -25.06 -11.80
CA SER A 122 15.64 -24.88 -10.33
C SER A 122 14.86 -23.67 -9.82
N GLY A 123 14.40 -22.76 -10.67
CA GLY A 123 13.62 -21.59 -10.26
C GLY A 123 13.66 -20.39 -11.20
N LEU A 124 13.44 -19.20 -10.62
CA LEU A 124 13.49 -17.90 -11.31
C LEU A 124 14.83 -17.22 -11.01
N VAL A 125 15.56 -16.83 -12.05
CA VAL A 125 16.81 -16.07 -11.94
C VAL A 125 16.56 -14.66 -12.43
N PHE A 126 16.81 -13.68 -11.58
CA PHE A 126 16.64 -12.25 -11.89
C PHE A 126 18.01 -11.60 -12.01
N GLU A 127 18.31 -11.03 -13.17
CA GLU A 127 19.58 -10.37 -13.44
C GLU A 127 19.35 -8.89 -13.74
N SER A 128 20.28 -8.03 -13.29
CA SER A 128 20.25 -6.61 -13.61
C SER A 128 21.65 -6.02 -13.59
N SER A 129 21.89 -5.09 -14.51
CA SER A 129 23.08 -4.23 -14.53
C SER A 129 22.83 -2.88 -13.85
N ALA A 130 21.60 -2.61 -13.39
CA ALA A 130 21.26 -1.37 -12.71
C ALA A 130 21.84 -1.32 -11.29
N SER A 131 21.98 -0.11 -10.75
CA SER A 131 22.48 0.10 -9.39
C SER A 131 21.45 -0.22 -8.31
N GLU A 132 20.17 -0.36 -8.64
CA GLU A 132 19.12 -0.74 -7.70
C GLU A 132 17.91 -1.32 -8.44
N GLY A 133 17.09 -2.09 -7.71
CA GLY A 133 15.85 -2.63 -8.23
C GLY A 133 15.06 -3.39 -7.19
N ALA A 134 13.84 -3.76 -7.57
CA ALA A 134 12.90 -4.49 -6.74
C ALA A 134 12.21 -5.60 -7.53
N ILE A 135 11.85 -6.67 -6.83
CA ILE A 135 11.17 -7.85 -7.34
C ILE A 135 10.04 -8.21 -6.39
N LEU A 136 8.89 -8.57 -6.95
CA LEU A 136 7.76 -9.22 -6.29
C LEU A 136 7.41 -10.47 -7.10
N THR A 137 7.51 -11.66 -6.50
CA THR A 137 7.03 -12.90 -7.08
C THR A 137 5.70 -13.29 -6.46
N MET A 138 4.81 -13.88 -7.27
CA MET A 138 3.48 -14.34 -6.87
C MET A 138 3.27 -15.77 -7.39
N PRO A 139 3.83 -16.79 -6.72
CA PRO A 139 3.80 -18.18 -7.20
C PRO A 139 2.38 -18.69 -7.47
N VAL A 140 1.40 -18.26 -6.67
CA VAL A 140 -0.02 -18.64 -6.83
C VAL A 140 -0.87 -17.59 -7.56
N GLY A 141 -0.23 -16.57 -8.15
CA GLY A 141 -0.91 -15.43 -8.75
C GLY A 141 -1.55 -14.51 -7.72
N SER A 142 -2.52 -13.69 -8.16
CA SER A 142 -3.24 -12.77 -7.29
C SER A 142 -4.68 -12.51 -7.78
N ASN A 143 -5.50 -12.06 -6.83
CA ASN A 143 -6.84 -11.55 -7.09
C ASN A 143 -6.91 -10.07 -6.78
N SER A 144 -7.77 -9.38 -7.52
CA SER A 144 -7.94 -7.95 -7.43
C SER A 144 -9.39 -7.57 -7.29
N GLU A 145 -9.63 -6.54 -6.50
CA GLU A 145 -10.92 -5.88 -6.38
C GLU A 145 -10.73 -4.37 -6.57
N ASP A 146 -11.56 -3.76 -7.41
CA ASP A 146 -11.50 -2.34 -7.72
C ASP A 146 -12.89 -1.69 -7.62
N LEU A 147 -12.99 -0.62 -6.83
CA LEU A 147 -14.17 0.23 -6.80
C LEU A 147 -14.30 1.03 -8.11
N ARG A 148 -15.41 0.86 -8.81
CA ARG A 148 -15.72 1.58 -10.05
C ARG A 148 -16.35 2.95 -9.82
N GLU A 149 -17.07 3.13 -8.70
CA GLU A 149 -17.78 4.37 -8.38
C GLU A 149 -16.84 5.47 -7.87
N LYS A 150 -16.14 6.11 -8.81
CA LYS A 150 -15.13 7.13 -8.53
C LYS A 150 -15.71 8.50 -8.14
N ARG A 151 -16.94 8.83 -8.57
CA ARG A 151 -17.51 10.17 -8.31
C ARG A 151 -17.99 10.27 -6.88
N ARG A 152 -18.78 9.30 -6.42
CA ARG A 152 -19.31 9.30 -5.05
C ARG A 152 -18.18 9.16 -4.04
N ILE A 153 -17.09 8.44 -4.36
CA ILE A 153 -15.95 8.33 -3.42
C ILE A 153 -15.22 9.63 -3.23
N ARG A 154 -14.99 10.39 -4.30
CA ARG A 154 -14.39 11.72 -4.17
C ARG A 154 -15.28 12.66 -3.37
N ALA A 155 -16.60 12.62 -3.59
CA ALA A 155 -17.52 13.45 -2.82
C ALA A 155 -17.48 13.08 -1.33
N TYR A 156 -17.54 11.78 -1.01
CA TYR A 156 -17.46 11.29 0.36
C TYR A 156 -16.15 11.68 1.04
N ILE A 157 -14.99 11.45 0.40
CA ILE A 157 -13.69 11.89 0.92
C ILE A 157 -13.68 13.40 1.15
N SER A 158 -14.18 14.20 0.20
CA SER A 158 -14.16 15.67 0.32
C SER A 158 -14.98 16.16 1.52
N THR A 159 -16.07 15.47 1.85
CA THR A 159 -16.89 15.78 3.02
C THR A 159 -16.23 15.39 4.34
N HIS A 160 -15.48 14.28 4.39
CA HIS A 160 -15.01 13.69 5.65
C HIS A 160 -13.50 13.79 5.91
N ALA A 161 -12.69 14.17 4.92
CA ALA A 161 -11.22 14.11 5.02
C ALA A 161 -10.67 14.95 6.18
N GLU A 162 -11.23 16.14 6.43
CA GLU A 162 -10.79 16.99 7.55
C GLU A 162 -10.98 16.28 8.90
N ASP A 163 -12.12 15.62 9.10
CA ASP A 163 -12.41 14.89 10.33
C ASP A 163 -11.56 13.63 10.46
N TRP A 164 -11.13 13.03 9.35
CA TRP A 164 -10.16 11.93 9.38
C TRP A 164 -8.79 12.41 9.87
N TYR A 165 -8.33 13.59 9.46
CA TYR A 165 -7.10 14.19 9.98
C TYR A 165 -7.23 14.54 11.47
N LYS A 166 -8.34 15.15 11.89
CA LYS A 166 -8.62 15.39 13.32
C LYS A 166 -8.58 14.10 14.11
N TYR A 167 -9.26 13.06 13.64
CA TYR A 167 -9.26 11.76 14.27
C TYR A 167 -7.85 11.14 14.34
N ALA A 168 -7.15 11.07 13.21
CA ALA A 168 -5.81 10.49 13.14
C ALA A 168 -4.81 11.21 14.06
N ASN A 169 -4.87 12.54 14.13
CA ASN A 169 -3.85 13.33 14.83
C ASN A 169 -4.23 13.64 16.28
N ILE A 170 -5.48 13.97 16.56
CA ILE A 170 -5.93 14.37 17.91
C ILE A 170 -6.31 13.15 18.74
N ILE A 171 -7.06 12.20 18.17
CA ILE A 171 -7.54 11.03 18.90
C ILE A 171 -6.51 9.90 18.87
N ARG A 172 -5.90 9.67 17.70
CA ARG A 172 -4.97 8.55 17.49
C ARG A 172 -3.48 8.94 17.55
N GLY A 173 -3.14 10.23 17.61
CA GLY A 173 -1.76 10.70 17.79
C GLY A 173 -0.80 10.29 16.66
N ARG A 174 -1.25 10.28 15.40
CA ARG A 174 -0.46 9.79 14.25
C ARG A 174 0.40 10.82 13.55
N GLU A 175 0.23 12.11 13.86
CA GLU A 175 0.98 13.21 13.24
C GLU A 175 0.96 13.19 11.69
N ALA A 176 -0.12 12.68 11.09
CA ALA A 176 -0.30 12.58 9.65
C ALA A 176 -0.29 13.97 9.00
N LYS A 177 0.54 14.12 7.96
CA LYS A 177 0.64 15.32 7.13
C LYS A 177 -0.33 15.24 5.96
N ASN A 178 -0.58 16.39 5.33
CA ASN A 178 -1.43 16.44 4.16
C ASN A 178 -0.92 15.49 3.06
N GLY A 179 -1.74 14.51 2.70
CA GLY A 179 -1.44 13.47 1.73
C GLY A 179 -1.13 12.10 2.34
N ASP A 180 -0.92 12.00 3.66
CA ASP A 180 -0.53 10.74 4.32
C ASP A 180 -1.73 9.80 4.52
N ILE A 181 -2.91 10.35 4.83
CA ILE A 181 -4.14 9.53 4.98
C ILE A 181 -4.55 8.98 3.62
N ARG A 182 -4.69 7.67 3.54
CA ARG A 182 -5.12 6.90 2.37
C ARG A 182 -6.49 6.28 2.62
N LEU A 183 -7.29 6.23 1.57
CA LEU A 183 -8.49 5.40 1.49
C LEU A 183 -8.25 4.31 0.45
N VAL A 184 -8.48 3.06 0.83
CA VAL A 184 -8.36 1.91 -0.05
C VAL A 184 -9.60 1.82 -0.94
N VAL A 185 -9.42 2.06 -2.23
CA VAL A 185 -10.47 1.95 -3.27
C VAL A 185 -10.31 0.70 -4.14
N GLY A 186 -9.21 -0.04 -3.96
CA GLY A 186 -8.93 -1.29 -4.63
C GLY A 186 -7.65 -1.91 -4.09
N PHE A 187 -7.41 -3.17 -4.42
CA PHE A 187 -6.21 -3.89 -4.02
C PHE A 187 -5.89 -5.03 -4.97
N ASP A 188 -4.62 -5.44 -4.97
CA ASP A 188 -4.17 -6.75 -5.43
C ASP A 188 -3.75 -7.56 -4.20
N LYS A 189 -4.15 -8.83 -4.12
CA LYS A 189 -3.78 -9.72 -3.03
C LYS A 189 -3.37 -11.08 -3.54
N THR A 190 -2.33 -11.60 -2.91
CA THR A 190 -1.93 -12.99 -3.03
C THR A 190 -1.77 -13.60 -1.63
N THR A 191 -1.88 -14.93 -1.56
CA THR A 191 -1.63 -15.68 -0.32
C THR A 191 -0.19 -16.14 -0.19
N THR A 192 0.60 -16.08 -1.28
CA THR A 192 2.00 -16.50 -1.30
C THR A 192 2.79 -15.52 -2.16
N TRP A 193 3.85 -14.94 -1.59
CA TRP A 193 4.70 -13.99 -2.29
C TRP A 193 6.16 -14.10 -1.84
N GLY A 194 7.06 -13.60 -2.68
CA GLY A 194 8.44 -13.30 -2.33
C GLY A 194 8.78 -11.88 -2.76
N MET A 195 9.54 -11.15 -1.94
CA MET A 195 9.97 -9.79 -2.27
C MET A 195 11.47 -9.66 -2.06
N ALA A 196 12.11 -8.90 -2.94
CA ALA A 196 13.53 -8.58 -2.82
C ALA A 196 13.78 -7.17 -3.34
N THR A 197 14.77 -6.50 -2.76
CA THR A 197 15.33 -5.25 -3.24
C THR A 197 16.84 -5.38 -3.25
N PHE A 198 17.51 -4.77 -4.21
CA PHE A 198 18.96 -4.63 -4.22
C PHE A 198 19.35 -3.16 -4.43
N SER A 199 20.50 -2.77 -3.88
CA SER A 199 21.15 -1.50 -4.20
C SER A 199 22.67 -1.67 -4.11
N ASN A 200 23.39 -1.07 -5.05
CA ASN A 200 24.85 -0.95 -5.05
C ASN A 200 25.30 0.21 -4.14
N SER A 201 24.63 0.36 -2.99
CA SER A 201 25.11 1.22 -1.93
C SER A 201 26.39 0.58 -1.42
N THR A 202 27.54 1.19 -1.70
CA THR A 202 28.77 0.83 -0.99
C THR A 202 28.51 1.11 0.49
N ALA A 203 28.51 0.04 1.29
CA ALA A 203 28.38 0.12 2.75
C ALA A 203 29.61 0.81 3.36
#